data_AF-A0A1E1UWH0-F1
#
_entry.id   AF-A0A1E1UWH0-F1
#
_cell.length_a   1.000
_cell.length_b   1.000
_cell.length_c   1.000
_cell.angle_alpha   90.00
_cell.angle_beta   90.00
_cell.angle_gamma   90.00
#
_symmetry.space_group_name_H-M   'P 1'
#
loop_
_entity.id
_entity.type
_entity.pdbx_description
1 polymer ?
#
loop_
_entity_poly.entity_id
_entity_poly.type
_entity_poly.pdbx_seq_one_letter_code
_entity_poly.pdbx_strand_id
1 'polypeptide(L)'
;MSHRLQELGIAAGEPFWLAVRGNLAKLAEVQAWWQVVSGPITPVITDAGFAASAAALLPAEPFDATTWKSWTQAVGAATGTKGKGLFMSLRQALTGLEHGPELAALLPLIGRDKALKRLAGEAA
;
A
#
# COMPACT_ATOMS: atom_id res chain seq x y z
N MET A 1 -20.05 -4.51 12.04
CA MET A 1 -18.86 -3.64 12.09
C MET A 1 -18.45 -3.48 13.56
N SER A 2 -17.36 -4.11 14.01
CA SER A 2 -17.12 -4.36 15.44
C SER A 2 -16.75 -3.09 16.23
N HIS A 3 -17.49 -2.82 17.31
CA HIS A 3 -17.31 -1.76 18.31
C HIS A 3 -15.83 -1.47 18.68
N ARG A 4 -14.98 -2.51 18.72
CA ARG A 4 -13.55 -2.42 19.04
C ARG A 4 -12.70 -1.54 18.12
N LEU A 5 -13.08 -1.33 16.85
CA LEU A 5 -12.33 -0.43 15.95
C LEU A 5 -12.69 1.04 16.18
N GLN A 6 -13.95 1.30 16.51
CA GLN A 6 -14.42 2.65 16.85
C GLN A 6 -13.77 3.14 18.15
N GLU A 7 -13.60 2.25 19.14
CA GLU A 7 -12.90 2.54 20.39
C GLU A 7 -11.41 2.89 20.20
N LEU A 8 -10.82 2.49 19.06
CA LEU A 8 -9.43 2.81 18.71
C LEU A 8 -9.31 4.11 17.89
N GLY A 9 -10.40 4.85 17.67
CA GLY A 9 -10.41 6.06 16.83
C GLY A 9 -10.23 5.76 15.34
N ILE A 10 -10.39 4.50 14.95
CA ILE A 10 -10.19 4.02 13.59
C ILE A 10 -11.54 4.05 12.89
N ALA A 11 -11.76 5.07 12.06
CA ALA A 11 -12.93 5.15 11.16
C ALA A 11 -12.78 4.19 9.96
N ALA A 12 -12.20 3.01 10.18
CA ALA A 12 -11.98 2.03 9.15
C ALA A 12 -13.12 1.02 9.15
N GLY A 13 -13.75 0.87 7.98
CA GLY A 13 -14.75 -0.16 7.76
C GLY A 13 -14.15 -1.57 7.70
N GLU A 14 -15.03 -2.54 7.51
CA GLU A 14 -14.69 -3.95 7.29
C GLU A 14 -13.57 -4.18 6.25
N PRO A 15 -13.47 -3.44 5.13
CA PRO A 15 -12.38 -3.62 4.17
C PRO A 15 -10.98 -3.51 4.79
N PHE A 16 -10.77 -2.53 5.68
CA PHE A 16 -9.49 -2.39 6.38
C PHE A 16 -9.24 -3.53 7.34
N TRP A 17 -10.24 -3.90 8.15
CA TRP A 17 -10.10 -5.02 9.09
C TRP A 17 -9.74 -6.32 8.37
N LEU A 18 -10.43 -6.61 7.26
CA LEU A 18 -10.15 -7.80 6.45
C LEU A 18 -8.73 -7.76 5.85
N ALA A 19 -8.26 -6.58 5.43
CA ALA A 19 -6.93 -6.40 4.88
C ALA A 19 -5.83 -6.70 5.92
N VAL A 20 -6.00 -6.26 7.17
CA VAL A 20 -4.91 -6.31 8.17
C VAL A 20 -4.99 -7.48 9.13
N ARG A 21 -6.19 -8.01 9.45
CA ARG A 21 -6.41 -8.96 10.56
C ARG A 21 -5.56 -10.23 10.49
N GLY A 22 -5.25 -10.71 9.29
CA GLY A 22 -4.44 -11.92 9.09
C GLY A 22 -2.95 -11.70 9.34
N ASN A 23 -2.50 -10.45 9.44
CA ASN A 23 -1.11 -10.05 9.64
C ASN A 23 -0.84 -9.51 11.06
N LEU A 24 -1.82 -9.52 11.96
CA LEU A 24 -1.64 -8.99 13.31
C LEU A 24 -1.16 -10.10 14.26
N ALA A 25 -0.02 -9.90 14.90
CA ALA A 25 0.40 -10.66 16.07
C ALA A 25 -0.25 -10.10 17.35
N LYS A 26 -0.48 -8.79 17.42
CA LYS A 26 -1.14 -8.09 18.53
C LYS A 26 -2.15 -7.08 18.00
N LEU A 27 -3.28 -6.94 18.70
CA LEU A 27 -4.32 -5.98 18.31
C LEU A 27 -3.83 -4.52 18.25
N ALA A 28 -2.82 -4.17 19.05
CA ALA A 28 -2.22 -2.83 19.03
C ALA A 28 -1.59 -2.47 17.67
N GLU A 29 -1.17 -3.46 16.87
CA GLU A 29 -0.57 -3.24 15.54
C GLU A 29 -1.58 -2.69 14.52
N VAL A 30 -2.89 -2.79 14.81
CA VAL A 30 -3.93 -2.19 13.98
C VAL A 30 -3.71 -0.68 13.81
N GLN A 31 -3.24 0.01 14.85
CA GLN A 31 -2.96 1.45 14.78
C GLN A 31 -1.83 1.77 13.80
N ALA A 32 -0.78 0.94 13.78
CA ALA A 32 0.33 1.11 12.84
C ALA A 32 -0.14 0.93 11.38
N TRP A 33 -0.99 -0.07 11.12
CA TRP A 33 -1.56 -0.25 9.79
C TRP A 33 -2.57 0.82 9.42
N TRP A 34 -3.29 1.36 10.40
CA TRP A 34 -4.16 2.51 10.18
C TRP A 34 -3.34 3.75 9.81
N GLN A 35 -2.17 3.96 10.42
CA GLN A 35 -1.25 5.03 10.02
C GLN A 35 -0.77 4.83 8.58
N VAL A 36 -0.40 3.61 8.17
CA VAL A 36 0.00 3.32 6.78
C VAL A 36 -1.10 3.64 5.77
N VAL A 37 -2.36 3.41 6.12
CA VAL A 37 -3.49 3.66 5.23
C VAL A 37 -3.93 5.13 5.24
N SER A 38 -4.10 5.70 6.43
CA SER A 38 -4.79 6.98 6.63
C SER A 38 -3.86 8.16 6.84
N GLY A 39 -2.67 7.95 7.41
CA GLY A 39 -1.75 9.00 7.80
C GLY A 39 -0.47 9.05 6.96
N PRO A 40 0.39 10.04 7.22
CA PRO A 40 1.67 10.15 6.56
C PRO A 40 2.61 9.01 6.99
N ILE A 41 3.28 8.41 6.02
CA ILE A 41 4.45 7.55 6.23
C ILE A 41 5.64 8.08 5.44
N THR A 42 6.85 7.73 5.87
CA THR A 42 8.06 7.97 5.07
C THR A 42 8.27 6.79 4.13
N PRO A 43 8.14 6.98 2.80
CA PRO A 43 8.38 5.90 1.85
C PRO A 43 9.87 5.56 1.78
N VAL A 44 10.18 4.32 1.39
CA VAL A 44 11.55 3.89 1.11
C VAL A 44 11.69 3.67 -0.39
N ILE A 45 12.43 4.54 -1.07
CA ILE A 45 12.70 4.47 -2.51
C ILE A 45 14.09 3.87 -2.73
N THR A 46 14.13 2.62 -3.17
CA THR A 46 15.39 1.91 -3.47
C THR A 46 15.93 2.22 -4.86
N ASP A 47 15.03 2.53 -5.80
CA ASP A 47 15.37 2.93 -7.17
C ASP A 47 14.37 3.98 -7.66
N ALA A 48 14.87 5.19 -7.94
CA ALA A 48 14.03 6.32 -8.33
C ALA A 48 13.41 6.14 -9.73
N GLY A 49 14.09 5.46 -10.66
CA GLY A 49 13.58 5.21 -12.01
C GLY A 49 12.44 4.20 -12.03
N PHE A 50 12.56 3.15 -11.22
CA PHE A 50 11.51 2.17 -10.95
C PHE A 50 10.30 2.84 -10.31
N ALA A 51 10.51 3.66 -9.28
CA ALA A 51 9.44 4.36 -8.58
C ALA A 51 8.69 5.33 -9.50
N ALA A 52 9.41 6.09 -10.33
CA ALA A 52 8.83 6.97 -11.34
C ALA A 52 8.03 6.19 -12.39
N SER A 53 8.54 5.05 -12.87
CA SER A 53 7.82 4.16 -13.80
C SER A 53 6.56 3.60 -13.17
N ALA A 54 6.62 3.19 -11.90
CA ALA A 54 5.48 2.70 -11.15
C ALA A 54 4.41 3.78 -10.96
N ALA A 55 4.81 5.02 -10.67
CA ALA A 55 3.89 6.16 -10.57
C ALA A 55 3.21 6.47 -11.91
N ALA A 56 3.98 6.48 -13.00
CA ALA A 56 3.46 6.76 -14.34
C ALA A 56 2.43 5.70 -14.82
N LEU A 57 2.58 4.46 -14.37
CA LEU A 57 1.71 3.35 -14.73
C LEU A 57 0.55 3.13 -13.75
N LEU A 58 0.49 3.86 -12.64
CA LEU A 58 -0.60 3.73 -11.67
C LEU A 58 -1.91 4.27 -12.28
N PRO A 59 -2.95 3.43 -12.45
CA PRO A 59 -4.17 3.83 -13.13
C PRO A 59 -4.93 4.90 -12.36
N ALA A 60 -5.91 5.55 -13.00
CA ALA A 60 -6.87 6.40 -12.32
C ALA A 60 -7.78 5.55 -11.40
N GLU A 61 -8.38 6.20 -10.40
CA GLU A 61 -9.45 5.60 -9.60
C GLU A 61 -10.75 5.48 -10.43
N PRO A 62 -11.66 4.57 -10.08
CA PRO A 62 -11.66 3.70 -8.89
C PRO A 62 -10.70 2.51 -8.98
N PHE A 63 -10.08 2.17 -7.84
CA PHE A 63 -9.33 0.92 -7.70
C PHE A 63 -10.26 -0.25 -7.37
N ASP A 64 -9.98 -1.39 -7.97
CA ASP A 64 -10.72 -2.63 -7.81
C ASP A 64 -9.80 -3.83 -7.51
N ALA A 65 -10.39 -5.02 -7.40
CA ALA A 65 -9.66 -6.26 -7.11
C ALA A 65 -8.62 -6.64 -8.19
N THR A 66 -8.69 -6.07 -9.39
CA THR A 66 -7.78 -6.36 -10.51
C THR A 66 -6.63 -5.35 -10.62
N THR A 67 -6.82 -4.15 -10.06
CA THR A 67 -5.91 -3.00 -10.18
C THR A 67 -4.48 -3.36 -9.81
N TRP A 68 -4.26 -4.02 -8.66
CA TRP A 68 -2.92 -4.43 -8.23
C TRP A 68 -2.23 -5.35 -9.23
N LYS A 69 -2.95 -6.37 -9.72
CA LYS A 69 -2.40 -7.35 -10.66
C LYS A 69 -2.03 -6.66 -11.98
N SER A 70 -2.95 -5.89 -12.55
CA SER A 70 -2.75 -5.22 -13.85
C SER A 70 -1.63 -4.19 -13.76
N TRP A 71 -1.59 -3.39 -12.69
CA TRP A 71 -0.54 -2.40 -12.46
C TRP A 71 0.84 -3.04 -12.27
N THR A 72 0.98 -4.02 -11.39
CA THR A 72 2.30 -4.66 -11.15
C THR A 72 2.82 -5.42 -12.38
N GLN A 73 1.93 -5.97 -13.21
CA GLN A 73 2.30 -6.54 -14.51
C GLN A 73 2.83 -5.48 -15.47
N ALA A 74 2.16 -4.32 -15.58
CA ALA A 74 2.63 -3.21 -16.41
C ALA A 74 3.97 -2.67 -15.93
N VAL A 75 4.15 -2.50 -14.61
CA VAL A 75 5.42 -2.06 -14.01
C VAL A 75 6.54 -3.05 -14.33
N GLY A 76 6.33 -4.34 -14.06
CA GLY A 76 7.35 -5.36 -14.34
C GLY A 76 7.70 -5.48 -15.83
N ALA A 77 6.75 -5.23 -16.73
CA ALA A 77 7.00 -5.18 -18.16
C ALA A 77 7.84 -3.95 -18.57
N ALA A 78 7.56 -2.79 -17.98
CA ALA A 78 8.27 -1.54 -18.29
C ALA A 78 9.68 -1.47 -17.68
N THR A 79 9.88 -2.01 -16.47
CA THR A 79 11.17 -1.91 -15.76
C THR A 79 12.03 -3.16 -15.91
N GLY A 80 11.47 -4.27 -16.41
CA GLY A 80 12.13 -5.58 -16.43
C GLY A 80 12.26 -6.24 -15.05
N THR A 81 11.81 -5.60 -13.97
CA THR A 81 11.87 -6.13 -12.60
C THR A 81 10.79 -7.18 -12.39
N LYS A 82 11.14 -8.29 -11.72
CA LYS A 82 10.23 -9.43 -11.51
C LYS A 82 10.34 -10.01 -10.11
N GLY A 83 9.36 -10.83 -9.74
CA GLY A 83 9.37 -11.61 -8.50
C GLY A 83 9.56 -10.75 -7.25
N LYS A 84 10.43 -11.20 -6.35
CA LYS A 84 10.67 -10.56 -5.05
C LYS A 84 11.10 -9.09 -5.18
N GLY A 85 11.96 -8.75 -6.16
CA GLY A 85 12.43 -7.37 -6.34
C GLY A 85 11.30 -6.40 -6.68
N LEU A 86 10.40 -6.80 -7.58
CA LEU A 86 9.23 -5.99 -7.97
C LEU A 86 8.33 -5.71 -6.75
N PHE A 87 7.95 -6.76 -6.04
CA PHE A 87 6.99 -6.63 -4.94
C PHE A 87 7.60 -5.98 -3.69
N MET A 88 8.88 -6.21 -3.40
CA MET A 88 9.57 -5.55 -2.28
C MET A 88 9.76 -4.05 -2.54
N SER A 89 10.19 -3.65 -3.73
CA SER A 89 10.35 -2.23 -4.06
C SER A 89 9.01 -1.49 -3.98
N LEU A 90 7.92 -2.08 -4.47
CA LEU A 90 6.59 -1.50 -4.32
C LEU A 90 6.12 -1.46 -2.86
N ARG A 91 6.42 -2.50 -2.06
CA ARG A 91 6.08 -2.50 -0.63
C ARG A 91 6.77 -1.35 0.09
N GLN A 92 8.07 -1.24 -0.09
CA GLN A 92 8.89 -0.21 0.54
C GLN A 92 8.44 1.19 0.12
N ALA A 93 8.14 1.39 -1.16
CA ALA A 93 7.62 2.67 -1.64
C ALA A 93 6.24 2.98 -1.06
N LEU A 94 5.31 2.02 -1.00
CA LEU A 94 3.91 2.29 -0.58
C LEU A 94 3.71 2.30 0.94
N THR A 95 4.53 1.61 1.70
CA THR A 95 4.33 1.44 3.15
C THR A 95 5.55 1.77 4.00
N GLY A 96 6.74 1.96 3.42
CA GLY A 96 7.98 2.15 4.16
C GLY A 96 8.47 0.91 4.93
N LEU A 97 7.88 -0.26 4.68
CA LEU A 97 8.13 -1.50 5.43
C LEU A 97 8.55 -2.63 4.49
N GLU A 98 9.25 -3.63 5.02
CA GLU A 98 9.70 -4.80 4.25
C GLU A 98 8.72 -5.99 4.32
N HIS A 99 7.80 -5.95 5.28
CA HIS A 99 6.77 -6.97 5.49
C HIS A 99 5.42 -6.32 5.78
N GLY A 100 4.36 -7.13 5.81
CA GLY A 100 3.03 -6.66 6.14
C GLY A 100 1.93 -7.37 5.37
N PRO A 101 0.68 -6.87 5.46
CA PRO A 101 -0.46 -7.42 4.76
C PRO A 101 -0.30 -7.40 3.24
N GLU A 102 -1.27 -8.02 2.59
CA GLU A 102 -1.38 -8.07 1.14
C GLU A 102 -1.55 -6.65 0.54
N LEU A 103 -0.60 -6.25 -0.30
CA LEU A 103 -0.61 -4.92 -0.92
C LEU A 103 -1.80 -4.70 -1.85
N ALA A 104 -2.34 -5.78 -2.45
CA ALA A 104 -3.55 -5.72 -3.24
C ALA A 104 -4.77 -5.23 -2.44
N ALA A 105 -4.83 -5.54 -1.14
CA ALA A 105 -5.87 -5.07 -0.24
C ALA A 105 -5.56 -3.69 0.34
N LEU A 106 -4.28 -3.34 0.50
CA LEU A 106 -3.87 -2.03 1.02
C LEU A 106 -3.96 -0.91 -0.03
N LEU A 107 -3.64 -1.16 -1.30
CA LEU A 107 -3.61 -0.13 -2.34
C LEU A 107 -4.95 0.65 -2.47
N PRO A 108 -6.13 0.00 -2.51
CA PRO A 108 -7.42 0.71 -2.52
C PRO A 108 -7.69 1.53 -1.25
N LEU A 109 -7.13 1.12 -0.11
CA LEU A 109 -7.31 1.83 1.16
C LEU A 109 -6.38 3.04 1.26
N ILE A 110 -5.16 2.95 0.73
CA ILE A 110 -4.20 4.06 0.62
C ILE A 110 -4.74 5.12 -0.34
N GLY A 111 -5.34 4.69 -1.46
CA GLY A 111 -5.85 5.56 -2.50
C GLY A 111 -4.75 6.09 -3.42
N ARG A 112 -5.17 6.59 -4.59
CA ARG A 112 -4.22 6.96 -5.65
C ARG A 112 -3.32 8.14 -5.30
N ASP A 113 -3.87 9.19 -4.71
CA ASP A 113 -3.13 10.43 -4.40
C ASP A 113 -1.91 10.15 -3.49
N LYS A 114 -2.14 9.44 -2.39
CA LYS A 114 -1.06 9.05 -1.46
C LYS A 114 -0.08 8.09 -2.11
N ALA A 115 -0.56 7.10 -2.87
CA ALA A 115 0.31 6.17 -3.56
C ALA A 115 1.27 6.90 -4.52
N LEU A 116 0.80 7.90 -5.28
CA LEU A 116 1.64 8.71 -6.15
C LEU A 116 2.68 9.54 -5.38
N LYS A 117 2.26 10.23 -4.32
CA LYS A 117 3.18 11.01 -3.45
C LYS A 117 4.27 10.11 -2.87
N ARG A 118 3.88 8.95 -2.34
CA ARG A 118 4.82 7.96 -1.79
C ARG A 118 5.78 7.43 -2.84
N LEU A 119 5.31 7.13 -4.05
CA LEU A 119 6.16 6.73 -5.18
C LEU A 119 7.10 7.87 -5.63
N ALA A 120 6.75 9.13 -5.40
CA ALA A 120 7.63 10.29 -5.60
C ALA A 120 8.62 10.51 -4.43
N GLY A 121 8.56 9.70 -3.36
CA GLY A 121 9.40 9.83 -2.18
C GLY A 121 8.86 10.82 -1.14
N GLU A 122 7.64 11.32 -1.31
CA GLU A 122 7.01 12.27 -0.40
C GLU A 122 6.30 11.55 0.76
N ALA A 123 6.30 12.19 1.93
CA ALA A 123 5.54 11.68 3.08
C ALA A 123 4.04 11.93 2.87
N ALA A 124 3.24 10.86 2.81
CA ALA A 124 1.80 10.91 2.57
C ALA A 124 1.06 9.69 3.15
#